data_AF-A0A6L9QC54-F1
#
_entry.id   AF-A0A6L9QC54-F1
#
_cell.length_a   1.000
_cell.length_b   1.000
_cell.length_c   1.000
_cell.angle_alpha   90.00
_cell.angle_beta   90.00
_cell.angle_gamma   90.00
#
_symmetry.space_group_name_H-M   'P 1'
#
loop_
_entity.id
_entity.type
_entity.pdbx_description
1 polymer ?
#
loop_
_entity_poly.entity_id
_entity_poly.type
_entity_poly.pdbx_seq_one_letter_code
_entity_poly.pdbx_strand_id
1 'polypeptide(L)'
;MSDELPKLPPTSWAVLGLLSFGEELSGYDLKKWADWSLKFFYWSPSFSQIYGELKRLEKVGYATSRVELTESTRGKRVYAITEDGMAAVARWARESPVEPPVLKHGVMLRVWLGHVMEPDRLREVLEQHREYADKMRRHAEADEKGAAAVAEWAYPELVLRWSARYYAAERDLVDQMLADLDELAGRRGDAPAAH
;
A
#
# COMPACT_ATOMS: atom_id res chain seq x y z
N MET A 1 15.34 19.82 26.25
CA MET A 1 14.71 18.52 25.94
C MET A 1 14.93 18.30 24.46
N SER A 2 15.48 17.15 24.05
CA SER A 2 15.89 16.94 22.65
C SER A 2 14.71 17.16 21.72
N ASP A 3 14.82 18.16 20.85
CA ASP A 3 13.81 18.58 19.88
C ASP A 3 13.81 17.68 18.64
N GLU A 4 14.16 16.40 18.78
CA GLU A 4 14.31 15.47 17.67
C GLU A 4 13.32 14.32 17.83
N LEU A 5 12.57 14.02 16.77
CA LEU A 5 11.65 12.89 16.76
C LEU A 5 12.43 11.57 16.97
N PRO A 6 11.87 10.60 17.72
CA PRO A 6 12.51 9.30 17.87
C PRO A 6 12.66 8.63 16.51
N LYS A 7 13.79 7.92 16.33
CA LYS A 7 14.03 7.13 15.12
C LYS A 7 13.09 5.92 15.10
N LEU A 8 11.95 6.09 14.43
CA LEU A 8 10.95 5.06 14.21
C LEU A 8 10.99 4.58 12.75
N PRO A 9 10.78 3.26 12.51
CA PRO A 9 10.53 2.76 11.17
C PRO A 9 9.37 3.51 10.49
N PRO A 10 9.41 3.68 9.15
CA PRO A 10 8.28 4.22 8.38
C PRO A 10 6.93 3.54 8.68
N THR A 11 6.95 2.24 9.02
CA THR A 11 5.75 1.49 9.43
C THR A 11 5.12 2.02 10.71
N SER A 12 5.93 2.46 11.68
CA SER A 12 5.40 2.98 12.94
C SER A 12 4.66 4.28 12.69
N TRP A 13 5.16 5.15 11.80
CA TRP A 13 4.47 6.36 11.38
C TRP A 13 3.17 6.06 10.65
N ALA A 14 3.14 5.04 9.79
CA ALA A 14 1.91 4.58 9.16
C ALA A 14 0.88 4.08 10.18
N VAL A 15 1.29 3.26 11.16
CA VAL A 15 0.40 2.76 12.22
C VAL A 15 -0.09 3.90 13.13
N LEU A 16 0.77 4.86 13.46
CA LEU A 16 0.40 6.04 14.24
C LEU A 16 -0.57 6.94 13.47
N GLY A 17 -0.36 7.11 12.16
CA GLY A 17 -1.30 7.81 11.29
C GLY A 17 -2.66 7.12 11.22
N LEU A 18 -2.71 5.78 11.19
CA LEU A 18 -3.98 5.05 11.28
C LEU A 18 -4.70 5.30 12.61
N LEU A 19 -3.97 5.34 13.73
CA LEU A 19 -4.54 5.70 15.03
C LEU A 19 -5.06 7.13 15.09
N SER A 20 -4.54 8.06 14.28
CA SER A 20 -4.98 9.46 14.29
C SER A 20 -6.40 9.70 13.76
N PHE A 21 -7.02 8.72 13.08
CA PHE A 21 -8.36 8.84 12.50
C PHE A 21 -9.50 8.35 13.42
N GLY A 22 -9.21 7.89 14.64
CA GLY A 22 -10.25 7.39 15.54
C GLY A 22 -9.81 7.40 17.01
N GLU A 23 -10.79 7.36 17.92
CA GLU A 23 -10.49 7.44 19.37
C GLU A 23 -9.81 6.16 19.87
N GLU A 24 -10.35 4.98 19.53
CA GLU A 24 -9.77 3.71 19.94
C GLU A 24 -9.94 2.62 18.87
N LEU A 25 -8.84 1.99 18.48
CA LEU A 25 -8.80 0.95 17.46
C LEU A 25 -8.16 -0.32 17.99
N SER A 26 -8.73 -1.47 17.66
CA SER A 26 -8.02 -2.73 17.88
C SER A 26 -7.00 -3.01 16.78
N GLY A 27 -6.11 -3.98 17.02
CA GLY A 27 -5.19 -4.46 15.99
C GLY A 27 -5.91 -4.99 14.73
N TYR A 28 -7.14 -5.47 14.88
CA TYR A 28 -7.98 -5.89 13.74
C TYR A 28 -8.50 -4.69 12.94
N ASP A 29 -8.94 -3.65 13.62
CA ASP A 29 -9.44 -2.43 12.97
C ASP A 29 -8.30 -1.75 12.20
N LEU A 30 -7.12 -1.65 12.81
CA LEU A 30 -5.91 -1.14 12.16
C LEU A 30 -5.53 -1.96 10.92
N LYS A 31 -5.60 -3.30 11.00
CA LYS A 31 -5.31 -4.16 9.84
C LYS A 31 -6.31 -3.93 8.71
N LYS A 32 -7.60 -3.85 9.05
CA LYS A 32 -8.66 -3.58 8.08
C LYS A 32 -8.45 -2.24 7.39
N TRP A 33 -8.08 -1.20 8.13
CA TRP A 33 -7.84 0.13 7.57
C TRP A 33 -6.57 0.19 6.71
N ALA A 34 -5.51 -0.48 7.13
CA ALA A 34 -4.29 -0.64 6.33
C ALA A 34 -4.59 -1.38 5.00
N ASP A 35 -5.41 -2.41 5.05
CA ASP A 35 -5.87 -3.12 3.85
C ASP A 35 -6.81 -2.28 3.00
N TRP A 36 -7.56 -1.36 3.56
CA TRP A 36 -8.44 -0.50 2.78
C TRP A 36 -7.71 0.64 2.09
N SER A 37 -6.61 1.15 2.65
CA SER A 37 -5.95 2.35 2.13
C SER A 37 -4.48 2.11 1.78
N LEU A 38 -3.66 1.78 2.78
CA LEU A 38 -2.21 1.68 2.65
C LEU A 38 -1.76 0.66 1.60
N LYS A 39 -2.50 -0.45 1.40
CA LYS A 39 -2.12 -1.53 0.47
C LYS A 39 -1.86 -1.08 -0.98
N PHE A 40 -2.40 0.07 -1.39
CA PHE A 40 -2.38 0.51 -2.79
C PHE A 40 -1.15 1.34 -3.16
N PHE A 41 -0.56 2.06 -2.20
CA PHE A 41 0.57 2.97 -2.44
C PHE A 41 1.75 2.73 -1.48
N TYR A 42 1.52 1.85 -0.52
CA TYR A 42 2.49 1.41 0.46
C TYR A 42 2.33 -0.11 0.66
N TRP A 43 3.06 -0.69 1.60
CA TRP A 43 2.74 -2.07 2.00
C TRP A 43 1.71 -2.06 3.13
N SER A 44 0.76 -2.99 3.06
CA SER A 44 -0.11 -3.26 4.21
C SER A 44 0.66 -4.11 5.22
N PRO A 45 0.94 -3.62 6.45
CA PRO A 45 1.63 -4.40 7.46
C PRO A 45 0.83 -5.64 7.87
N SER A 46 1.53 -6.73 8.12
CA SER A 46 0.92 -7.92 8.72
C SER A 46 0.42 -7.64 10.14
N PHE A 47 -0.43 -8.52 10.67
CA PHE A 47 -0.84 -8.43 12.08
C PHE A 47 0.34 -8.37 13.04
N SER A 48 1.35 -9.23 12.83
CA SER A 48 2.55 -9.26 13.68
C SER A 48 3.36 -7.97 13.59
N GLN A 49 3.45 -7.35 12.41
CA GLN A 49 4.07 -6.04 12.24
C GLN A 49 3.27 -4.96 12.97
N ILE A 50 1.95 -4.91 12.80
CA ILE A 50 1.08 -3.94 13.49
C ILE A 50 1.28 -4.03 15.01
N TYR A 51 1.20 -5.21 15.61
CA TYR A 51 1.42 -5.37 17.05
C TYR A 51 2.84 -5.02 17.49
N GLY A 52 3.84 -5.31 16.63
CA GLY A 52 5.22 -4.89 16.87
C GLY A 52 5.37 -3.37 16.89
N GLU A 53 4.75 -2.66 15.94
CA GLU A 53 4.76 -1.21 15.88
C GLU A 53 3.99 -0.57 17.03
N LEU A 54 2.81 -1.10 17.39
CA LEU A 54 2.03 -0.63 18.54
C LEU A 54 2.85 -0.68 19.83
N LYS A 55 3.56 -1.79 20.06
CA LYS A 55 4.46 -1.90 21.22
C LYS A 55 5.59 -0.86 21.21
N ARG A 56 6.12 -0.52 20.02
CA ARG A 56 7.14 0.55 19.89
C ARG A 56 6.54 1.92 20.18
N LEU A 57 5.34 2.19 19.66
CA LEU A 57 4.61 3.45 19.88
C LEU A 57 4.26 3.64 21.37
N GLU A 58 3.83 2.58 22.05
CA GLU A 58 3.62 2.59 23.51
C GLU A 58 4.91 2.91 24.26
N LYS A 59 6.04 2.30 23.86
CA LYS A 59 7.34 2.52 24.50
C LYS A 59 7.81 3.96 24.42
N VAL A 60 7.48 4.68 23.35
CA VAL A 60 7.82 6.11 23.18
C VAL A 60 6.70 7.05 23.62
N GLY A 61 5.62 6.53 24.20
CA GLY A 61 4.50 7.33 24.71
C GLY A 61 3.53 7.88 23.65
N TYR A 62 3.63 7.44 22.40
CA TYR A 62 2.79 7.91 21.28
C TYR A 62 1.46 7.17 21.15
N ALA A 63 1.32 6.03 21.81
CA ALA A 63 0.06 5.31 21.91
C ALA A 63 -0.12 4.74 23.32
N THR A 64 -1.37 4.52 23.70
CA THR A 64 -1.74 3.76 24.90
C THR A 64 -2.65 2.60 24.51
N SER A 65 -2.84 1.66 25.42
CA SER A 65 -3.81 0.59 25.21
C SER A 65 -4.52 0.22 26.49
N ARG A 66 -5.70 -0.37 26.33
CA ARG A 66 -6.49 -0.95 27.40
C ARG A 66 -7.15 -2.24 26.94
N VAL A 67 -7.54 -3.07 27.90
CA VAL A 67 -8.39 -4.23 27.63
C VAL A 67 -9.84 -3.78 27.72
N GLU A 68 -10.54 -3.89 26.62
CA GLU A 68 -11.98 -3.74 26.54
C GLU A 68 -12.63 -5.11 26.81
N LEU A 69 -13.42 -5.19 27.88
CA LEU A 69 -14.20 -6.38 28.19
C LEU A 69 -15.41 -6.43 27.25
N THR A 70 -15.44 -7.42 26.38
CA THR A 70 -16.61 -7.72 25.53
C THR A 70 -17.53 -8.70 26.24
N GLU A 71 -18.77 -8.89 25.74
CA GLU A 71 -19.67 -9.97 26.20
C GLU A 71 -19.06 -11.37 26.02
N SER A 72 -18.04 -11.51 25.17
CA SER A 72 -17.22 -12.72 25.08
C SER A 72 -16.16 -12.76 26.19
N THR A 73 -15.88 -13.93 26.74
CA THR A 73 -14.89 -14.17 27.82
C THR A 73 -13.44 -13.81 27.45
N ARG A 74 -13.17 -13.38 26.22
CA ARG A 74 -11.85 -12.94 25.74
C ARG A 74 -11.90 -11.44 25.48
N GLY A 75 -11.33 -10.65 26.40
CA GLY A 75 -11.21 -9.20 26.23
C GLY A 75 -10.46 -8.82 24.94
N LYS A 76 -10.87 -7.72 24.32
CA LYS A 76 -10.26 -7.13 23.11
C LYS A 76 -9.28 -6.06 23.55
N ARG A 77 -8.04 -6.08 23.05
CA ARG A 77 -7.10 -4.96 23.29
C ARG A 77 -7.34 -3.87 22.26
N VAL A 78 -7.60 -2.67 22.74
CA VAL A 78 -7.78 -1.45 21.94
C VAL A 78 -6.66 -0.46 22.23
N TYR A 79 -6.34 0.36 21.25
CA TYR A 79 -5.23 1.30 21.26
C TYR A 79 -5.73 2.69 20.91
N ALA A 80 -5.21 3.70 21.60
CA ALA A 80 -5.49 5.11 21.36
C ALA A 80 -4.18 5.84 21.05
N ILE A 81 -4.25 6.85 20.19
CA ILE A 81 -3.15 7.81 20.03
C ILE A 81 -3.11 8.76 21.24
N THR A 82 -1.92 9.13 21.69
CA THR A 82 -1.77 10.17 22.74
C THR A 82 -1.67 11.56 22.13
N GLU A 83 -1.80 12.62 22.95
CA GLU A 83 -1.54 14.00 22.52
C GLU A 83 -0.11 14.13 21.94
N ASP A 84 0.88 13.54 22.61
CA ASP A 84 2.27 13.49 22.14
C ASP A 84 2.39 12.73 20.81
N GLY A 85 1.65 11.62 20.65
CA GLY A 85 1.61 10.86 19.40
C GLY A 85 1.00 11.66 18.24
N MET A 86 -0.08 12.40 18.51
CA MET A 86 -0.72 13.27 17.52
C MET A 86 0.23 14.41 17.08
N ALA A 87 0.88 15.07 18.05
CA ALA A 87 1.87 16.09 17.77
C ALA A 87 3.06 15.51 16.96
N ALA A 88 3.51 14.31 17.31
CA ALA A 88 4.62 13.64 16.64
C ALA A 88 4.30 13.26 15.19
N VAL A 89 3.13 12.68 14.91
CA VAL A 89 2.75 12.32 13.53
C VAL A 89 2.52 13.55 12.66
N ALA A 90 1.91 14.60 13.21
CA ALA A 90 1.74 15.87 12.50
C ALA A 90 3.09 16.53 12.19
N ARG A 91 4.03 16.49 13.15
CA ARG A 91 5.40 16.97 12.96
C ARG A 91 6.13 16.15 11.90
N TRP A 92 6.07 14.83 11.99
CA TRP A 92 6.70 13.92 11.03
C TRP A 92 6.20 14.19 9.60
N ALA A 93 4.88 14.31 9.42
CA ALA A 93 4.27 14.58 8.11
C ALA A 93 4.67 15.94 7.51
N ARG A 94 5.01 16.91 8.36
CA ARG A 94 5.42 18.27 7.95
C ARG A 94 6.91 18.39 7.64
N GLU A 95 7.76 17.75 8.46
CA GLU A 95 9.19 18.06 8.52
C GLU A 95 10.08 16.95 7.94
N SER A 96 9.58 15.72 7.83
CA SER A 96 10.40 14.62 7.34
C SER A 96 10.66 14.75 5.84
N PRO A 97 11.91 14.57 5.38
CA PRO A 97 12.22 14.56 3.96
C PRO A 97 11.38 13.52 3.22
N VAL A 98 10.77 13.94 2.11
CA VAL A 98 10.03 13.04 1.22
C VAL A 98 10.99 12.61 0.11
N GLU A 99 11.47 11.38 0.19
CA GLU A 99 12.27 10.80 -0.89
C GLU A 99 11.37 10.40 -2.08
N PRO A 100 11.90 10.47 -3.31
CA PRO A 100 11.18 9.94 -4.48
C PRO A 100 10.78 8.47 -4.27
N PRO A 101 9.56 8.06 -4.67
CA PRO A 101 9.15 6.66 -4.62
C PRO A 101 10.11 5.76 -5.41
N VAL A 102 10.51 4.64 -4.81
CA VAL A 102 11.37 3.65 -5.47
C VAL A 102 10.52 2.57 -6.13
N LEU A 103 10.56 2.50 -7.46
CA LEU A 103 9.84 1.49 -8.24
C LEU A 103 10.64 0.17 -8.31
N LYS A 104 10.17 -0.87 -7.63
CA LYS A 104 10.71 -2.24 -7.73
C LYS A 104 9.74 -3.15 -8.48
N HIS A 105 9.74 -3.05 -9.81
CA HIS A 105 8.73 -3.70 -10.64
C HIS A 105 9.15 -5.08 -11.18
N GLY A 106 8.67 -6.15 -10.54
CA GLY A 106 9.07 -7.52 -10.87
C GLY A 106 8.65 -8.02 -12.26
N VAL A 107 7.52 -7.55 -12.80
CA VAL A 107 7.08 -7.89 -14.17
C VAL A 107 7.94 -7.18 -15.22
N MET A 108 8.19 -5.88 -15.08
CA MET A 108 9.09 -5.15 -15.99
C MET A 108 10.50 -5.74 -16.02
N LEU A 109 11.02 -6.20 -14.87
CA LEU A 109 12.30 -6.90 -14.84
C LEU A 109 12.30 -8.18 -15.70
N ARG A 110 11.19 -8.93 -15.72
CA ARG A 110 11.04 -10.12 -16.58
C ARG A 110 10.93 -9.75 -18.05
N VAL A 111 10.19 -8.70 -18.39
CA VAL A 111 10.12 -8.18 -19.76
C VAL A 111 11.51 -7.74 -20.25
N TRP A 112 12.28 -7.06 -19.41
CA TRP A 112 13.66 -6.69 -19.72
C TRP A 112 14.56 -7.92 -19.98
N LEU A 113 14.31 -9.01 -19.27
CA LEU A 113 14.94 -10.32 -19.49
C LEU A 113 14.27 -11.14 -20.62
N GLY A 114 13.40 -10.55 -21.43
CA GLY A 114 12.62 -11.29 -22.44
C GLY A 114 13.46 -12.03 -23.48
N HIS A 115 14.73 -11.66 -23.66
CA HIS A 115 15.68 -12.37 -24.54
C HIS A 115 16.09 -13.77 -24.04
N VAL A 116 15.90 -14.08 -22.75
CA VAL A 116 16.13 -15.41 -22.14
C VAL A 116 14.84 -16.09 -21.70
N MET A 117 13.66 -15.57 -22.08
CA MET A 117 12.36 -16.14 -21.74
C MET A 117 11.66 -16.69 -22.99
N GLU A 118 10.84 -17.73 -22.81
CA GLU A 118 9.92 -18.18 -23.84
C GLU A 118 8.85 -17.10 -24.10
N PRO A 119 8.56 -16.73 -25.36
CA PRO A 119 7.60 -15.67 -25.68
C PRO A 119 6.22 -15.86 -25.04
N ASP A 120 5.69 -17.08 -25.06
CA ASP A 120 4.39 -17.41 -24.48
C ASP A 120 4.39 -17.22 -22.94
N ARG A 121 5.49 -17.58 -22.27
CA ARG A 121 5.63 -17.37 -20.82
C ARG A 121 5.72 -15.90 -20.47
N LEU A 122 6.39 -15.10 -21.29
CA LEU A 122 6.45 -13.66 -21.07
C LEU A 122 5.07 -13.01 -21.25
N ARG A 123 4.31 -13.46 -22.25
CA ARG A 123 2.91 -13.02 -22.48
C ARG A 123 2.02 -13.39 -21.29
N GLU A 124 2.06 -14.63 -20.80
CA GLU A 124 1.30 -15.06 -19.63
C GLU A 124 1.58 -14.18 -18.39
N VAL A 125 2.85 -13.81 -18.16
CA VAL A 125 3.23 -12.93 -17.04
C VAL A 125 2.59 -11.54 -17.18
N LEU A 126 2.55 -10.98 -18.38
CA LEU A 126 1.89 -9.69 -18.64
C LEU A 126 0.37 -9.80 -18.50
N GLU A 127 -0.24 -10.86 -19.00
CA GLU A 127 -1.69 -11.09 -18.86
C GLU A 127 -2.10 -11.21 -17.38
N GLN A 128 -1.36 -11.98 -16.58
CA GLN A 128 -1.58 -12.07 -15.13
C GLN A 128 -1.42 -10.72 -14.43
N HIS A 129 -0.43 -9.92 -14.84
CA HIS A 129 -0.21 -8.58 -14.30
C HIS A 129 -1.33 -7.61 -14.69
N ARG A 130 -1.85 -7.73 -15.91
CA ARG A 130 -3.02 -6.98 -16.39
C ARG A 130 -4.26 -7.27 -15.55
N GLU A 131 -4.54 -8.55 -15.30
CA GLU A 131 -5.66 -8.99 -14.45
C GLU A 131 -5.50 -8.48 -13.02
N TYR A 132 -4.27 -8.54 -12.49
CA TYR A 132 -3.93 -7.98 -11.19
C TYR A 132 -4.19 -6.47 -11.14
N ALA A 133 -3.72 -5.71 -12.13
CA ALA A 133 -3.95 -4.27 -12.21
C ALA A 133 -5.44 -3.93 -12.26
N ASP A 134 -6.24 -4.62 -13.09
CA ASP A 134 -7.68 -4.39 -13.15
C ASP A 134 -8.40 -4.75 -11.83
N LYS A 135 -7.98 -5.84 -11.17
CA LYS A 135 -8.49 -6.20 -9.84
C LYS A 135 -8.19 -5.12 -8.81
N MET A 136 -6.96 -4.60 -8.80
CA MET A 136 -6.55 -3.55 -7.86
C MET A 136 -7.28 -2.24 -8.12
N ARG A 137 -7.49 -1.87 -9.39
CA ARG A 137 -8.34 -0.73 -9.78
C ARG A 137 -9.75 -0.86 -9.21
N ARG A 138 -10.42 -2.00 -9.43
CA ARG A 138 -11.78 -2.25 -8.93
C ARG A 138 -11.86 -2.21 -7.40
N HIS A 139 -10.85 -2.75 -6.71
CA HIS A 139 -10.78 -2.65 -5.26
C HIS A 139 -10.63 -1.20 -4.80
N ALA A 140 -9.75 -0.41 -5.41
CA ALA A 140 -9.57 0.99 -5.06
C ALA A 140 -10.85 1.81 -5.28
N GLU A 141 -11.58 1.57 -6.38
CA GLU A 141 -12.88 2.21 -6.66
C GLU A 141 -13.96 1.82 -5.64
N ALA A 142 -13.97 0.57 -5.18
CA ALA A 142 -14.91 0.12 -4.16
C ALA A 142 -14.61 0.75 -2.80
N ASP A 143 -13.32 0.77 -2.43
CA ASP A 143 -12.84 1.36 -1.19
C ASP A 143 -13.05 2.90 -1.20
N GLU A 144 -12.85 3.59 -2.35
CA GLU A 144 -13.12 5.04 -2.53
C GLU A 144 -14.58 5.36 -2.23
N LYS A 145 -15.52 4.59 -2.80
CA LYS A 145 -16.97 4.79 -2.56
C LYS A 145 -17.34 4.60 -1.10
N GLY A 146 -16.68 3.67 -0.41
CA GLY A 146 -16.85 3.48 1.03
C GLY A 146 -16.34 4.68 1.83
N ALA A 147 -15.18 5.23 1.45
CA ALA A 147 -14.58 6.37 2.14
C ALA A 147 -15.35 7.68 1.92
N ALA A 148 -15.90 7.90 0.73
CA ALA A 148 -16.69 9.10 0.41
C ALA A 148 -17.95 9.26 1.29
N ALA A 149 -18.38 8.20 1.98
CA ALA A 149 -19.50 8.25 2.92
C ALA A 149 -19.13 8.87 4.29
N VAL A 150 -17.83 9.09 4.57
CA VAL A 150 -17.32 9.56 5.86
C VAL A 150 -16.48 10.83 5.63
N ALA A 151 -16.98 11.99 6.06
CA ALA A 151 -16.32 13.28 5.81
C ALA A 151 -14.89 13.37 6.36
N GLU A 152 -14.63 12.70 7.49
CA GLU A 152 -13.30 12.63 8.14
C GLU A 152 -12.26 11.87 7.28
N TRP A 153 -12.72 11.13 6.25
CA TRP A 153 -11.88 10.30 5.39
C TRP A 153 -11.62 10.95 4.02
N ALA A 154 -11.81 12.27 3.89
CA ALA A 154 -11.57 12.99 2.64
C ALA A 154 -10.14 12.81 2.09
N TYR A 155 -9.12 12.77 2.95
CA TYR A 155 -7.73 12.52 2.50
C TYR A 155 -7.49 11.06 2.06
N PRO A 156 -7.91 10.04 2.83
CA PRO A 156 -7.95 8.66 2.35
C PRO A 156 -8.70 8.50 1.00
N GLU A 157 -9.85 9.16 0.83
CA GLU A 157 -10.62 9.14 -0.43
C GLU A 157 -9.79 9.66 -1.61
N LEU A 158 -9.07 10.78 -1.46
CA LEU A 158 -8.20 11.31 -2.50
C LEU A 158 -7.10 10.32 -2.91
N VAL A 159 -6.51 9.62 -1.94
CA VAL A 159 -5.46 8.63 -2.20
C VAL A 159 -6.04 7.38 -2.88
N LEU A 160 -7.26 6.96 -2.52
CA LEU A 160 -7.97 5.85 -3.16
C LEU A 160 -8.31 6.17 -4.62
N ARG A 161 -8.80 7.39 -4.89
CA ARG A 161 -9.03 7.87 -6.25
C ARG A 161 -7.76 7.87 -7.09
N TRP A 162 -6.65 8.36 -6.52
CA TRP A 162 -5.35 8.29 -7.18
C TRP A 162 -4.94 6.84 -7.48
N SER A 163 -5.14 5.94 -6.52
CA SER A 163 -4.82 4.51 -6.65
C SER A 163 -5.63 3.84 -7.76
N ALA A 164 -6.93 4.12 -7.86
CA ALA A 164 -7.77 3.63 -8.95
C ALA A 164 -7.24 4.07 -10.32
N ARG A 165 -6.89 5.35 -10.46
CA ARG A 165 -6.31 5.89 -11.70
C ARG A 165 -4.95 5.29 -12.02
N TYR A 166 -4.10 5.10 -11.02
CA TYR A 166 -2.79 4.47 -11.16
C TYR A 166 -2.93 3.05 -11.74
N TYR A 167 -3.79 2.22 -11.16
CA TYR A 167 -3.98 0.85 -11.64
C TYR A 167 -4.71 0.76 -12.98
N ALA A 168 -5.55 1.76 -13.32
CA ALA A 168 -6.09 1.89 -14.67
C ALA A 168 -4.99 2.16 -15.69
N ALA A 169 -4.11 3.15 -15.42
CA ALA A 169 -2.99 3.46 -16.29
C ALA A 169 -2.01 2.28 -16.41
N GLU A 170 -1.75 1.56 -15.32
CA GLU A 170 -0.91 0.37 -15.33
C GLU A 170 -1.48 -0.72 -16.25
N ARG A 171 -2.80 -0.96 -16.20
CA ARG A 171 -3.47 -1.89 -17.11
C ARG A 171 -3.30 -1.46 -18.57
N ASP A 172 -3.49 -0.17 -18.86
CA ASP A 172 -3.37 0.36 -20.23
C ASP A 172 -1.93 0.25 -20.76
N LEU A 173 -0.93 0.47 -19.90
CA LEU A 173 0.48 0.25 -20.23
C LEU A 173 0.75 -1.23 -20.56
N VAL A 174 0.18 -2.16 -19.79
CA VAL A 174 0.33 -3.60 -20.07
C VAL A 174 -0.35 -3.98 -21.39
N ASP A 175 -1.52 -3.41 -21.70
CA ASP A 175 -2.20 -3.60 -22.99
C ASP A 175 -1.31 -3.15 -24.16
N GLN A 176 -0.63 -2.01 -24.02
CA GLN A 176 0.33 -1.51 -25.01
C GLN A 176 1.54 -2.44 -25.15
N MET A 177 2.11 -2.91 -24.03
CA MET A 177 3.25 -3.81 -24.05
C MET A 177 2.95 -5.17 -24.69
N LEU A 178 1.73 -5.69 -24.52
CA LEU A 178 1.29 -6.90 -25.20
C LEU A 178 1.25 -6.72 -26.73
N ALA A 179 0.78 -5.54 -27.19
CA ALA A 179 0.80 -5.19 -28.61
C ALA A 179 2.23 -5.01 -29.14
N ASP A 180 3.13 -4.38 -28.37
CA ASP A 180 4.55 -4.25 -28.73
C ASP A 180 5.22 -5.62 -28.87
N LEU A 181 4.88 -6.59 -28.01
CA LEU A 181 5.37 -7.96 -28.12
C LEU A 181 4.88 -8.66 -29.39
N ASP A 182 3.63 -8.46 -29.78
CA ASP A 182 3.09 -8.99 -31.04
C ASP A 182 3.82 -8.41 -32.26
N GLU A 183 4.12 -7.11 -32.25
CA GLU A 183 4.91 -6.48 -33.29
C GLU A 183 6.36 -7.02 -33.35
N LEU A 184 7.00 -7.20 -32.19
CA LEU A 184 8.35 -7.77 -32.09
C LEU A 184 8.41 -9.21 -32.62
N ALA A 185 7.38 -10.02 -32.36
CA ALA A 185 7.28 -11.38 -32.87
C ALA A 185 7.14 -11.39 -34.41
N GLY A 186 6.30 -10.51 -34.96
CA GLY A 186 6.15 -10.35 -36.41
C GLY A 186 7.47 -9.99 -37.10
N ARG A 187 8.21 -9.02 -36.56
CA ARG A 187 9.52 -8.61 -37.09
C ARG A 187 10.58 -9.73 -37.06
N ARG A 188 10.51 -10.64 -36.07
CA ARG A 188 11.41 -11.82 -36.00
C ARG A 188 11.03 -12.92 -36.97
N GLY A 189 9.74 -13.10 -37.25
CA GLY A 189 9.26 -14.05 -38.25
C GLY A 189 9.62 -13.67 -39.68
N ASP A 190 9.70 -12.36 -39.96
CA ASP A 190 10.06 -11.81 -41.28
C ASP A 190 11.58 -11.69 -41.51
N ALA A 191 12.40 -11.92 -40.49
CA ALA A 191 13.86 -11.88 -40.63
C ALA A 191 14.36 -13.13 -41.39
N PRO A 192 15.09 -12.99 -42.51
CA PRO A 192 15.67 -14.14 -43.19
C PRO A 192 16.59 -14.89 -42.23
N ALA A 193 16.46 -16.21 -42.18
CA ALA A 193 17.30 -17.06 -41.34
C ALA A 193 18.78 -16.75 -41.62
N ALA A 194 19.45 -16.11 -40.65
CA ALA A 194 20.87 -15.89 -40.73
C ALA A 194 21.56 -17.26 -40.65
N HIS A 195 22.17 -17.66 -41.77
CA HIS A 195 22.96 -18.87 -41.94
C HIS A 195 24.16 -18.94 -40.99
#